data_AF-A0A2U1NVR2-F1
#
_entry.id   AF-A0A2U1NVR2-F1
#
_cell.length_a   1.000
_cell.length_b   1.000
_cell.length_c   1.000
_cell.angle_alpha   90.00
_cell.angle_beta   90.00
_cell.angle_gamma   90.00
#
_symmetry.space_group_name_H-M   'P 1'
#
loop_
_entity.id
_entity.type
_entity.pdbx_description
1 polymer ?
#
loop_
_entity_poly.entity_id
_entity_poly.type
_entity_poly.pdbx_seq_one_letter_code
_entity_poly.pdbx_strand_id
1 'polypeptide(L)'
;MFLYIYRDHQHMSYDLIFMIQAWELWQRGDALELKDPMLGSTCDVQQFLRTVHVALLCVQDSATDRPTTSDMISMLLNDNILLPTPNTPPSAMVRAQSVSTSDERKPKPIDLSINNVSITVMDGR
;
A
#
# COMPACT_ATOMS: atom_id res chain seq x y z
N MET A 1 10.50 -25.08 -9.50
CA MET A 1 10.33 -23.81 -10.25
C MET A 1 8.93 -23.23 -10.09
N PHE A 2 7.86 -23.99 -10.34
CA PHE A 2 6.47 -23.54 -10.13
C PHE A 2 6.13 -23.07 -8.70
N LEU A 3 6.61 -23.76 -7.67
CA LEU A 3 6.42 -23.33 -6.27
C LEU A 3 7.14 -22.02 -5.92
N TYR A 4 8.25 -21.72 -6.62
CA TYR A 4 9.02 -20.50 -6.38
C TYR A 4 8.33 -19.29 -7.01
N ILE A 5 7.82 -19.45 -8.24
CA ILE A 5 6.99 -18.46 -8.94
C ILE A 5 5.69 -18.20 -8.17
N TYR A 6 5.04 -19.25 -7.65
CA TYR A 6 3.84 -19.09 -6.83
C TYR A 6 4.14 -18.36 -5.52
N ARG A 7 5.26 -18.68 -4.84
CA ARG A 7 5.67 -17.98 -3.62
C ARG A 7 6.01 -16.51 -3.86
N ASP A 8 6.64 -16.20 -4.99
CA ASP A 8 6.97 -14.83 -5.40
C ASP A 8 5.70 -14.03 -5.74
N HIS A 9 4.78 -14.62 -6.52
CA HIS A 9 3.47 -14.03 -6.79
C HIS A 9 2.63 -13.80 -5.52
N GLN A 10 2.64 -14.76 -4.59
CA GLN A 10 1.97 -14.61 -3.31
C GLN A 10 2.60 -13.48 -2.49
N HIS A 11 3.93 -13.42 -2.39
CA HIS A 11 4.64 -12.35 -1.67
C HIS A 11 4.32 -10.97 -2.25
N MET A 12 4.38 -10.81 -3.57
CA MET A 12 4.00 -9.59 -4.28
C MET A 12 2.53 -9.20 -4.03
N SER A 13 1.64 -10.17 -3.87
CA SER A 13 0.23 -9.91 -3.54
C SER A 13 0.03 -9.45 -2.10
N TYR A 14 0.75 -10.04 -1.13
CA TYR A 14 0.66 -9.64 0.28
C TYR A 14 1.26 -8.25 0.51
N ASP A 15 2.41 -7.94 -0.10
CA ASP A 15 3.05 -6.63 -0.01
C ASP A 15 2.11 -5.54 -0.54
N LEU A 16 1.48 -5.77 -1.70
CA LEU A 16 0.51 -4.85 -2.28
C LEU A 16 -0.70 -4.65 -1.36
N ILE A 17 -1.26 -5.73 -0.80
CA ILE A 17 -2.40 -5.65 0.13
C ILE A 17 -2.02 -4.86 1.39
N PHE A 18 -0.84 -5.10 1.95
CA PHE A 18 -0.35 -4.39 3.12
C PHE A 18 -0.18 -2.90 2.84
N MET A 19 0.41 -2.52 1.71
CA MET A 19 0.55 -1.10 1.32
C MET A 19 -0.79 -0.41 1.18
N ILE A 20 -1.79 -1.08 0.57
CA ILE A 20 -3.16 -0.55 0.47
C ILE A 20 -3.76 -0.34 1.87
N GLN A 21 -3.67 -1.35 2.75
CA GLN A 21 -4.20 -1.25 4.11
C GLN A 21 -3.51 -0.14 4.91
N ALA A 22 -2.19 -0.01 4.81
CA ALA A 22 -1.41 1.02 5.47
C ALA A 22 -1.82 2.42 4.98
N TRP A 23 -2.02 2.59 3.67
CA TRP A 23 -2.51 3.85 3.11
C TRP A 23 -3.94 4.16 3.58
N GLU A 24 -4.86 3.20 3.59
CA GLU A 24 -6.25 3.41 4.05
C GLU A 24 -6.31 3.82 5.54
N LEU A 25 -5.51 3.18 6.40
CA LEU A 25 -5.40 3.54 7.81
C LEU A 25 -4.78 4.93 7.99
N TRP A 26 -3.72 5.23 7.25
CA TRP A 26 -3.09 6.54 7.28
C TRP A 26 -4.05 7.66 6.82
N GLN A 27 -4.78 7.44 5.72
CA GLN A 27 -5.77 8.38 5.17
C GLN A 27 -6.89 8.69 6.17
N ARG A 28 -7.29 7.72 7.00
CA ARG A 28 -8.31 7.87 8.05
C ARG A 28 -7.80 8.52 9.33
N GLY A 29 -6.48 8.63 9.51
CA GLY A 29 -5.86 9.06 10.77
C GLY A 29 -5.63 7.93 11.79
N ASP A 30 -5.82 6.67 11.39
CA ASP A 30 -5.74 5.48 12.24
C ASP A 30 -4.44 4.70 12.03
N ALA A 31 -3.38 5.36 11.54
CA ALA A 31 -2.08 4.74 11.26
C ALA A 31 -1.45 4.03 12.48
N LEU A 32 -1.85 4.37 13.71
CA LEU A 32 -1.39 3.67 14.91
C LEU A 32 -1.81 2.20 14.97
N GLU A 33 -2.84 1.79 14.23
CA GLU A 33 -3.21 0.38 14.08
C GLU A 33 -2.13 -0.44 13.37
N LEU A 34 -1.21 0.19 12.63
CA LEU A 34 -0.05 -0.46 12.00
C LEU A 34 1.07 -0.78 12.99
N LYS A 35 1.01 -0.25 14.22
CA LYS A 35 2.08 -0.42 15.21
C LYS A 35 2.16 -1.89 15.61
N ASP A 36 3.36 -2.46 15.48
CA ASP A 36 3.62 -3.82 15.95
C ASP A 36 3.34 -3.89 17.47
N PRO A 37 2.53 -4.86 17.95
CA PRO A 37 2.31 -5.08 19.37
C PRO A 37 3.60 -5.25 20.19
N MET A 38 4.68 -5.73 19.57
CA MET A 38 5.99 -5.95 20.20
C MET A 38 6.79 -4.65 20.42
N LEU A 39 6.45 -3.55 19.72
CA LEU A 39 7.07 -2.24 19.92
C LEU A 39 6.73 -1.60 21.29
N GLY A 40 5.82 -2.21 22.06
CA GLY A 40 5.53 -1.85 23.44
C GLY A 40 5.06 -0.40 23.65
N SER A 41 5.05 0.06 24.90
CA SER A 41 4.61 1.41 25.27
C SER A 41 5.68 2.50 25.11
N THR A 42 6.94 2.14 24.83
CA THR A 42 8.08 3.06 24.72
C THR A 42 8.21 3.72 23.35
N CYS A 43 7.42 3.28 22.37
CA CYS A 43 7.42 3.85 21.03
C CYS A 43 6.84 5.27 21.03
N ASP A 44 7.64 6.23 20.59
CA ASP A 44 7.21 7.61 20.33
C ASP A 44 6.17 7.61 19.20
N VAL A 45 4.95 8.01 19.55
CA VAL A 45 3.79 8.06 18.66
C VAL A 45 4.01 9.04 17.51
N GLN A 46 4.61 10.20 17.76
CA GLN A 46 4.83 11.20 16.72
C GLN A 46 5.88 10.72 15.72
N GLN A 47 7.00 10.18 16.23
CA GLN A 47 8.02 9.58 15.38
C GLN A 47 7.49 8.39 14.59
N PHE A 48 6.63 7.56 15.18
CA PHE A 48 6.00 6.43 14.50
C PHE A 48 5.11 6.90 13.34
N LEU A 49 4.20 7.84 13.60
CA LEU A 49 3.31 8.39 12.57
C LEU A 49 4.10 9.06 11.44
N ARG A 50 5.17 9.78 11.80
CA ARG A 50 6.10 10.38 10.83
C ARG A 50 6.81 9.33 9.99
N THR A 51 7.24 8.24 10.62
CA THR A 51 7.87 7.11 9.94
C THR A 51 6.92 6.43 8.96
N VAL A 52 5.66 6.19 9.36
CA VAL A 52 4.62 5.65 8.46
C VAL A 52 4.41 6.57 7.26
N HIS A 53 4.33 7.88 7.49
CA HIS A 53 4.14 8.86 6.42
C HIS A 53 5.31 8.83 5.41
N VAL A 54 6.55 8.84 5.88
CA VAL A 54 7.74 8.75 5.02
C VAL A 54 7.80 7.40 4.30
N ALA A 55 7.43 6.30 4.96
CA ALA A 55 7.37 4.98 4.33
C ALA A 55 6.37 4.95 3.15
N LEU A 56 5.20 5.60 3.29
CA LEU A 56 4.23 5.74 2.21
C LEU A 56 4.77 6.59 1.04
N LEU A 57 5.60 7.60 1.30
CA LEU A 57 6.29 8.37 0.25
C LEU A 57 7.35 7.53 -0.47
N CYS A 58 8.05 6.63 0.23
CA CYS A 58 9.08 5.77 -0.37
C CYS A 58 8.54 4.76 -1.39
N VAL A 59 7.26 4.38 -1.27
CA VAL A 59 6.63 3.33 -2.08
C VAL A 59 5.68 3.88 -3.15
N GLN A 60 5.81 5.17 -3.49
CA GLN A 60 5.01 5.78 -4.55
C GLN A 60 5.21 5.08 -5.90
N ASP A 61 4.14 4.99 -6.68
CA ASP A 61 4.16 4.36 -8.00
C ASP A 61 5.13 5.11 -8.93
N SER A 62 5.02 6.44 -8.99
CA SER A 62 5.97 7.28 -9.70
C SER A 62 7.30 7.38 -8.94
N ALA A 63 8.40 7.12 -9.65
CA ALA A 63 9.74 7.28 -9.10
C ALA A 63 10.08 8.74 -8.74
N THR A 64 9.44 9.72 -9.39
CA THR A 64 9.66 11.15 -9.10
C THR A 64 9.06 11.59 -7.78
N ASP A 65 8.08 10.84 -7.27
CA ASP A 65 7.36 11.17 -6.05
C ASP A 65 8.01 10.52 -4.81
N ARG A 66 8.99 9.64 -5.05
CA ARG A 66 9.77 9.01 -3.98
C ARG A 66 10.83 9.98 -3.48
N PRO A 67 10.99 10.14 -2.16
CA PRO A 67 12.07 10.95 -1.60
C PRO A 67 13.41 10.31 -1.94
N THR A 68 14.43 11.14 -2.16
CA THR A 68 15.80 10.63 -2.19
C THR A 68 16.19 10.11 -0.81
N THR A 69 17.24 9.28 -0.72
CA THR A 69 17.73 8.80 0.58
C THR A 69 18.08 9.95 1.53
N SER A 70 18.65 11.04 1.00
CA SER A 70 18.97 12.23 1.80
C SER A 70 17.72 12.93 2.31
N ASP A 71 16.69 13.06 1.47
CA ASP A 71 15.42 13.67 1.85
C ASP A 71 14.73 12.82 2.91
N MET A 72 14.66 11.50 2.72
CA MET A 72 14.09 10.56 3.68
C MET A 72 14.75 10.69 5.07
N ILE A 73 16.09 10.70 5.13
CA ILE A 73 16.81 10.86 6.40
C ILE A 73 16.49 12.23 7.02
N SER A 74 16.51 13.31 6.22
CA SER A 74 16.20 14.65 6.71
C SER A 74 14.77 14.74 7.24
N MET A 75 13.82 14.16 6.50
CA MET A 75 12.41 14.07 6.88
C MET A 75 12.25 13.32 8.21
N LEU A 76 12.97 12.22 8.44
CA LEU A 76 12.86 11.43 9.67
C LEU A 76 13.54 12.07 10.89
N LEU A 77 14.64 12.81 10.69
CA LEU A 77 15.43 13.39 11.78
C LEU A 77 15.01 14.80 12.19
N ASN A 78 14.28 15.52 11.33
CA ASN A 78 13.86 16.89 11.61
C ASN A 78 12.34 17.00 11.60
N ASP A 79 11.76 17.06 12.80
CA ASP A 79 10.31 17.12 13.01
C ASP A 79 9.65 18.37 12.41
N ASN A 80 10.42 19.43 12.15
CA ASN A 80 9.91 20.69 11.62
C ASN A 80 9.73 20.69 10.10
N ILE A 81 10.21 19.65 9.39
CA ILE A 81 10.01 19.55 7.94
C ILE A 81 8.55 19.21 7.67
N LEU A 82 7.90 20.04 6.85
CA LEU A 82 6.59 19.74 6.28
C LEU A 82 6.74 18.65 5.21
N LEU A 83 6.03 17.55 5.39
CA LEU A 83 6.07 16.41 4.47
C LEU A 83 5.00 16.54 3.39
N PRO A 84 5.30 16.18 2.13
CA PRO A 84 4.30 16.13 1.07
C PRO A 84 3.27 15.03 1.34
N THR A 85 2.04 15.22 0.90
CA THR A 85 0.98 14.22 1.05
C THR A 85 1.24 13.00 0.14
N PRO A 86 1.26 11.76 0.66
CA PRO A 86 1.31 10.56 -0.15
C PRO A 86 0.14 10.46 -1.13
N ASN A 87 0.43 10.11 -2.39
CA ASN A 87 -0.60 9.83 -3.40
C ASN A 87 -1.38 8.55 -3.08
N THR A 88 -2.59 8.46 -3.63
CA THR A 88 -3.43 7.27 -3.58
C THR A 88 -2.80 6.12 -4.36
N PRO A 89 -2.66 4.91 -3.79
CA PRO A 89 -2.15 3.77 -4.52
C PRO A 89 -3.07 3.42 -5.70
N PRO A 90 -2.53 3.03 -6.87
CA PRO A 90 -3.33 2.78 -8.09
C PRO A 90 -4.48 1.77 -7.90
N SER A 91 -4.30 0.78 -7.04
CA SER A 91 -5.27 -0.25 -6.71
C SER A 91 -6.39 0.22 -5.77
N ALA A 92 -6.16 1.25 -4.95
CA ALA A 92 -7.21 1.85 -4.11
C ALA A 92 -8.22 2.68 -4.93
N MET A 93 -7.82 3.13 -6.12
CA MET A 93 -8.67 3.93 -7.01
C MET A 93 -9.89 3.15 -7.55
N VAL A 94 -9.82 1.81 -7.60
CA VAL A 94 -10.96 0.95 -8.00
C VAL A 94 -12.09 0.99 -6.96
N ARG A 95 -11.76 1.20 -5.68
CA ARG A 95 -12.75 1.29 -4.60
C ARG A 95 -13.45 2.65 -4.55
N ALA A 96 -12.77 3.72 -4.96
CA ALA A 96 -13.35 5.06 -4.98
C ALA A 96 -14.42 5.23 -6.07
N GLN A 97 -14.32 4.49 -7.18
CA GLN A 97 -15.29 4.55 -8.28
C GLN A 97 -16.56 3.72 -8.03
N SER A 98 -16.60 2.87 -7.00
CA SER A 98 -17.79 2.07 -6.64
C SER A 98 -18.66 2.71 -5.55
N VAL A 99 -18.25 3.85 -4.98
CA VAL A 99 -19.00 4.57 -3.93
C VAL A 99 -19.77 5.75 -4.51
N SER A 100 -20.44 5.52 -5.63
CA SER A 100 -21.45 6.45 -6.16
C SER A 100 -22.69 5.71 -6.66
N THR A 101 -23.22 4.79 -5.87
CA THR A 101 -24.63 4.39 -5.94
C THR A 101 -25.11 4.02 -4.55
N SER A 102 -26.08 4.79 -4.05
CA SER A 102 -26.94 4.47 -2.91
C SER A 102 -27.52 3.06 -3.07
N ASP A 103 -27.21 2.12 -2.17
CA ASP A 103 -28.18 1.35 -1.37
C ASP A 103 -27.51 0.22 -0.57
N GLU A 104 -28.10 -0.13 0.58
CA GLU A 104 -27.68 -1.21 1.47
C GLU A 104 -27.45 -2.55 0.74
N ARG A 105 -26.33 -3.23 1.02
CA ARG A 105 -26.22 -4.70 1.20
C ARG A 105 -24.82 -5.13 1.64
N LYS A 106 -24.81 -6.10 2.56
CA LYS A 106 -23.67 -6.73 3.29
C LYS A 106 -22.42 -7.02 2.45
N PRO A 107 -21.20 -6.97 3.04
CA PRO A 107 -19.97 -7.27 2.31
C PRO A 107 -19.88 -8.77 2.00
N LYS A 108 -19.74 -9.10 0.72
CA LYS A 108 -19.37 -10.44 0.24
C LYS A 108 -17.84 -10.51 0.15
N PRO A 109 -17.20 -11.65 0.46
CA PRO A 109 -15.74 -11.76 0.33
C PRO A 109 -15.33 -11.56 -1.12
N ILE A 110 -14.28 -10.78 -1.32
CA ILE A 110 -13.80 -10.33 -2.63
C ILE A 110 -13.07 -11.49 -3.30
N ASP A 111 -13.61 -11.98 -4.41
CA ASP A 111 -12.96 -12.95 -5.28
C ASP A 111 -12.11 -12.18 -6.31
N LEU A 112 -10.83 -11.95 -5.99
CA LEU A 112 -9.88 -11.30 -6.89
C LEU A 112 -9.27 -12.33 -7.85
N SER A 113 -10.09 -12.86 -8.76
CA SER A 113 -9.61 -13.66 -9.89
C SER A 113 -9.30 -12.74 -11.07
N ILE A 114 -8.05 -12.33 -11.21
CA ILE A 114 -7.54 -11.65 -12.41
C ILE A 114 -6.83 -12.71 -13.26
N ASN A 115 -7.54 -13.32 -14.22
CA ASN A 115 -6.93 -14.12 -15.28
C ASN A 115 -7.32 -13.54 -16.64
N ASN A 116 -6.54 -12.59 -17.15
CA ASN A 116 -6.69 -12.06 -18.51
C ASN A 116 -5.44 -12.36 -19.36
N VAL A 117 -5.03 -13.64 -19.40
CA VAL A 117 -3.99 -14.11 -20.31
C VAL A 117 -4.67 -14.77 -21.51
N SER A 118 -4.69 -14.08 -22.66
CA SER A 118 -5.13 -14.67 -23.93
C SER A 118 -4.09 -15.67 -24.41
N ILE A 119 -4.43 -16.96 -24.37
CA ILE A 119 -3.63 -18.03 -24.99
C ILE A 119 -3.87 -17.96 -26.51
N THR A 120 -2.86 -17.54 -27.28
CA THR A 120 -2.88 -17.67 -28.73
C THR A 120 -2.48 -19.09 -29.09
N VAL A 121 -3.40 -19.88 -29.66
CA VAL A 121 -3.11 -21.22 -30.17
C VAL A 121 -2.34 -21.05 -31.49
N MET A 122 -1.10 -21.55 -31.57
CA MET A 122 -0.41 -21.69 -32.84
C MET A 122 -0.83 -23.01 -33.50
N ASP A 123 -1.44 -22.90 -34.68
CA ASP A 123 -1.79 -24.04 -35.54
C ASP A 123 -0.56 -24.44 -36.36
N GLY A 124 -0.05 -25.65 -36.11
CA GLY A 124 1.05 -26.24 -36.89
C GLY A 124 0.47 -27.09 -38.01
N ARG A 125 0.74 -26.71 -39.27
CA ARG A 125 0.53 -27.58 -40.43
C ARG A 125 1.67 -28.57 -40.60
#